data_AF-Q57XV9-F1
#
_entry.id   AF-Q57XV9-F1
#
_cell.length_a   1.000
_cell.length_b   1.000
_cell.length_c   1.000
_cell.angle_alpha   90.00
_cell.angle_beta   90.00
_cell.angle_gamma   90.00
#
_symmetry.space_group_name_H-M   'P 1'
#
loop_
_entity.id
_entity.type
_entity.pdbx_description
1 polymer ?
#
loop_
_entity_poly.entity_id
_entity_poly.type
_entity_poly.pdbx_seq_one_letter_code
_entity_poly.pdbx_strand_id
1 'polypeptide(L)'
;MSINFSAPYLVTEMEEKVVTSLPSGDTASGSGESTASPPIVISAAVPYTEEEKKLLTEQLRRHQRQQSQGDDDSSWNETTLPFISSMVEKVLQLAAQNRESDSTKDSGSGDENKPQEKANATDDVAGADAVSKVDTFVEDNDYVLEQLRLQPWPFFTLPRLCEILADPYKYNSIGDKLRGEKLQSAIRRCVLVSAPLNCDVRNNSS
;
A
#
# COMPACT_ATOMS: atom_id res chain seq x y z
N MET A 1 -11.21 -35.57 -23.06
CA MET A 1 -11.69 -34.62 -24.08
C MET A 1 -10.89 -33.34 -23.90
N SER A 2 -9.86 -33.14 -24.74
CA SER A 2 -8.92 -32.03 -24.60
C SER A 2 -9.30 -30.93 -25.59
N ILE A 3 -9.55 -29.74 -25.07
CA ILE A 3 -9.80 -28.53 -25.86
C ILE A 3 -8.56 -27.65 -25.75
N ASN A 4 -7.81 -27.57 -26.85
CA ASN A 4 -6.71 -26.63 -27.05
C ASN A 4 -7.28 -25.28 -27.48
N PHE A 5 -6.99 -24.22 -26.73
CA PHE A 5 -7.29 -22.84 -27.13
C PHE A 5 -6.00 -22.19 -27.64
N SER A 6 -5.97 -21.90 -28.94
CA SER A 6 -4.94 -21.16 -29.64
C SER A 6 -5.32 -19.68 -29.67
N ALA A 7 -4.43 -18.78 -29.28
CA ALA A 7 -4.55 -17.34 -29.50
C ALA A 7 -3.28 -16.85 -30.22
N PRO A 8 -3.40 -16.12 -31.35
CA PRO A 8 -2.26 -15.66 -32.12
C PRO A 8 -1.72 -14.31 -31.62
N TYR A 9 -0.39 -14.20 -31.60
CA TYR A 9 0.39 -12.97 -31.50
C TYR A 9 0.09 -12.03 -32.68
N LEU A 10 -0.11 -10.74 -32.40
CA LEU A 10 0.02 -9.65 -33.38
C LEU A 10 1.15 -8.72 -32.91
N VAL A 11 2.25 -8.78 -33.65
CA VAL A 11 3.37 -7.82 -33.64
C VAL A 11 3.06 -6.78 -34.70
N THR A 12 3.13 -5.50 -34.34
CA THR A 12 3.05 -4.39 -35.29
C THR A 12 4.41 -3.68 -35.31
N GLU A 13 5.10 -3.81 -36.44
CA GLU A 13 6.30 -3.06 -36.81
C GLU A 13 5.96 -1.57 -37.03
N MET A 14 6.84 -0.67 -36.60
CA MET A 14 6.90 0.68 -37.16
C MET A 14 8.35 1.07 -37.46
N GLU A 15 8.53 1.45 -38.73
CA GLU A 15 9.76 1.66 -39.47
C GLU A 15 10.60 2.85 -38.99
N GLU A 16 11.91 2.63 -39.06
CA GLU A 16 12.99 3.60 -38.93
C GLU A 16 13.20 4.34 -40.26
N LYS A 17 13.26 5.68 -40.24
CA LYS A 17 13.68 6.50 -41.40
C LYS A 17 14.79 7.47 -41.00
N VAL A 18 16.01 7.08 -41.35
CA VAL A 18 17.23 7.89 -41.33
C VAL A 18 17.22 8.88 -42.49
N VAL A 19 17.49 10.17 -42.22
CA VAL A 19 18.00 11.12 -43.22
C VAL A 19 19.15 11.92 -42.62
N THR A 20 20.29 11.82 -43.30
CA THR A 20 21.61 12.39 -43.02
C THR A 20 21.78 13.74 -43.74
N SER A 21 22.32 14.76 -43.06
CA SER A 21 23.19 15.78 -43.71
C SER A 21 23.92 16.70 -42.69
N LEU A 22 25.24 16.82 -42.91
CA LEU A 22 26.38 17.49 -42.23
C LEU A 22 26.38 19.06 -42.26
N PRO A 23 27.47 19.81 -41.87
CA PRO A 23 28.32 19.79 -40.65
C PRO A 23 28.67 21.23 -40.10
N SER A 24 29.53 21.28 -39.07
CA SER A 24 30.42 22.39 -38.64
C SER A 24 29.86 23.51 -37.74
N GLY A 25 30.49 23.68 -36.57
CA GLY A 25 30.36 24.89 -35.75
C GLY A 25 30.65 24.70 -34.26
N ASP A 26 31.93 24.78 -33.89
CA ASP A 26 32.52 25.33 -32.66
C ASP A 26 31.79 25.23 -31.29
N THR A 27 32.50 24.57 -30.37
CA THR A 27 32.68 24.89 -28.93
C THR A 27 31.56 25.62 -28.18
N ALA A 28 30.87 24.90 -27.30
CA ALA A 28 30.59 25.40 -25.95
C ALA A 28 30.20 24.24 -25.01
N SER A 29 30.94 24.15 -23.92
CA SER A 29 30.72 23.30 -22.76
C SER A 29 29.32 23.54 -22.16
N GLY A 30 28.38 22.63 -22.44
CA GLY A 30 27.02 22.66 -21.89
C GLY A 30 26.86 21.60 -20.80
N SER A 31 26.90 22.03 -19.54
CA SER A 31 26.49 21.27 -18.37
C SER A 31 25.07 20.74 -18.55
N GLY A 32 24.93 19.42 -18.74
CA GLY A 32 23.65 18.74 -18.73
C GLY A 32 23.05 18.81 -17.33
N GLU A 33 22.10 19.72 -17.18
CA GLU A 33 21.25 19.92 -16.01
C GLU A 33 20.56 18.59 -15.66
N SER A 34 21.07 17.94 -14.62
CA SER A 34 20.48 16.74 -14.05
C SER A 34 19.13 17.15 -13.47
N THR A 35 18.05 16.81 -14.19
CA THR A 35 16.67 17.00 -13.76
C THR A 35 16.46 16.24 -12.46
N ALA A 36 16.67 16.94 -11.34
CA ALA A 36 16.63 16.36 -10.01
C ALA A 36 15.22 15.81 -9.75
N SER A 37 15.10 14.49 -9.67
CA SER A 37 13.87 13.86 -9.19
C SER A 37 13.58 14.36 -7.77
N PRO A 38 12.31 14.60 -7.42
CA PRO A 38 11.96 15.11 -6.09
C PRO A 38 12.50 14.17 -5.01
N PRO A 39 13.00 14.71 -3.88
CA PRO A 39 13.57 13.89 -2.81
C PRO A 39 12.51 12.94 -2.27
N ILE A 40 12.86 11.65 -2.19
CA ILE A 40 12.06 10.64 -1.49
C ILE A 40 12.28 10.88 0.01
N VAL A 41 11.22 11.28 0.71
CA VAL A 41 11.23 11.48 2.16
C VAL A 41 10.51 10.32 2.82
N ILE A 42 11.20 9.61 3.71
CA ILE A 42 10.62 8.58 4.58
C ILE A 42 10.38 9.19 5.94
N SER A 43 9.15 9.11 6.44
CA SER A 43 8.73 9.61 7.74
C SER A 43 9.50 8.93 8.87
N ALA A 44 10.02 9.72 9.80
CA ALA A 44 10.70 9.24 11.00
C ALA A 44 9.73 8.68 12.06
N ALA A 45 8.42 8.74 11.82
CA ALA A 45 7.39 8.28 12.76
C ALA A 45 7.37 6.75 12.93
N VAL A 46 7.91 6.00 11.97
CA VAL A 46 7.97 4.54 12.02
C VAL A 46 9.43 4.11 12.19
N PRO A 47 9.75 3.26 13.19
CA PRO A 47 11.12 2.84 13.47
C PRO A 47 11.59 1.76 12.46
N TYR A 48 11.79 2.19 11.21
CA TYR A 48 12.36 1.33 10.17
C TYR A 48 13.87 1.12 10.39
N THR A 49 14.35 -0.07 10.07
CA THR A 49 15.78 -0.35 9.98
C THR A 49 16.38 0.34 8.76
N GLU A 50 17.70 0.46 8.70
CA GLU A 50 18.36 1.09 7.55
C GLU A 50 18.18 0.27 6.27
N GLU A 51 18.09 -1.06 6.38
CA GLU A 51 17.81 -1.97 5.26
C GLU A 51 16.40 -1.77 4.71
N GLU A 52 15.39 -1.64 5.59
CA GLU A 52 14.01 -1.35 5.21
C GLU A 52 13.90 0.01 4.50
N LYS A 53 14.53 1.05 5.06
CA LYS A 53 14.55 2.39 4.43
C LYS A 53 15.22 2.36 3.06
N LYS A 54 16.32 1.62 2.93
CA LYS A 54 17.06 1.47 1.66
C LYS A 54 16.19 0.76 0.62
N LEU A 55 15.55 -0.34 0.99
CA LEU A 55 14.63 -1.07 0.11
C LEU A 55 13.46 -0.16 -0.31
N LEU A 56 12.82 0.52 0.65
CA LEU A 56 11.68 1.39 0.38
C LEU A 56 12.05 2.54 -0.56
N THR A 57 13.20 3.18 -0.34
CA THR A 57 13.72 4.23 -1.21
C THR A 57 13.98 3.70 -2.62
N GLU A 58 14.55 2.50 -2.74
CA GLU A 58 14.83 1.88 -4.03
C GLU A 58 13.53 1.53 -4.79
N GLN A 59 12.54 0.93 -4.12
CA GLN A 59 11.23 0.64 -4.71
C GLN A 59 10.54 1.92 -5.22
N LEU A 60 10.51 2.97 -4.40
CA LEU A 60 9.96 4.27 -4.80
C LEU A 60 10.69 4.89 -5.99
N ARG A 61 12.02 4.78 -6.03
CA ARG A 61 12.83 5.26 -7.16
C ARG A 61 12.56 4.47 -8.44
N ARG A 62 12.46 3.14 -8.37
CA ARG A 62 12.11 2.28 -9.50
C ARG A 62 10.77 2.68 -10.11
N HIS A 63 9.77 2.91 -9.27
CA HIS A 63 8.44 3.34 -9.70
C HIS A 63 8.44 4.75 -10.32
N GLN A 64 9.18 5.71 -9.75
CA GLN A 64 9.33 7.04 -10.34
C GLN A 64 9.97 7.02 -11.74
N ARG A 65 10.90 6.08 -11.97
CA ARG A 65 11.58 5.92 -13.26
C ARG A 65 10.77 5.16 -14.31
N GLN A 66 9.57 4.69 -13.96
CA GLN A 66 8.78 3.76 -14.79
C GLN A 66 9.60 2.56 -15.29
N GLN A 67 10.63 2.17 -14.53
CA GLN A 67 11.46 1.04 -14.89
C GLN A 67 10.76 -0.22 -14.41
N SER A 68 10.14 -0.93 -15.35
CA SER A 68 9.70 -2.32 -15.20
C SER A 68 10.91 -3.24 -15.16
N GLN A 69 11.80 -3.04 -14.18
CA GLN A 69 12.77 -4.06 -13.86
C GLN A 69 11.97 -5.11 -13.08
N GLY A 70 11.61 -6.20 -13.76
CA GLY A 70 11.07 -7.37 -13.08
C GLY A 70 12.06 -7.72 -11.98
N ASP A 71 11.66 -7.52 -10.72
CA ASP A 71 12.34 -8.20 -9.63
C ASP A 71 12.25 -9.67 -10.03
N ASP A 72 13.41 -10.33 -10.12
CA ASP A 72 13.46 -11.76 -10.29
C ASP A 72 12.52 -12.36 -9.23
N ASP A 73 11.61 -13.25 -9.62
CA ASP A 73 10.63 -13.85 -8.70
C ASP A 73 11.33 -14.42 -7.44
N SER A 74 12.62 -14.77 -7.58
CA SER A 74 13.54 -15.14 -6.52
C SER A 74 13.79 -14.01 -5.49
N SER A 75 14.13 -12.79 -5.92
CA SER A 75 14.43 -11.67 -5.01
C SER A 75 13.19 -11.20 -4.27
N TRP A 76 12.01 -11.28 -4.89
CA TRP A 76 10.75 -10.88 -4.28
C TRP A 76 10.50 -11.67 -2.99
N ASN A 77 10.51 -13.00 -3.06
CA ASN A 77 10.19 -13.86 -1.92
C ASN A 77 11.30 -13.91 -0.88
N GLU A 78 12.57 -13.83 -1.29
CA GLU A 78 13.71 -13.94 -0.38
C GLU A 78 14.01 -12.63 0.36
N THR A 79 13.78 -11.49 -0.27
CA THR A 79 14.22 -10.19 0.27
C THR A 79 13.09 -9.17 0.33
N THR A 80 12.45 -8.83 -0.79
CA THR A 80 11.52 -7.70 -0.84
C THR A 80 10.29 -7.93 0.03
N LEU A 81 9.62 -9.07 -0.10
CA LEU A 81 8.38 -9.37 0.60
C LEU A 81 8.55 -9.44 2.14
N PRO A 82 9.60 -10.09 2.71
CA PRO A 82 9.86 -10.03 4.14
C PRO A 82 10.00 -8.60 4.69
N PHE A 83 10.76 -7.74 4.00
CA PHE A 83 10.92 -6.35 4.42
C PHE A 83 9.63 -5.54 4.28
N ILE A 84 8.87 -5.70 3.19
CA ILE A 84 7.57 -5.05 3.01
C ILE A 84 6.60 -5.50 4.11
N SER A 85 6.58 -6.79 4.44
CA SER A 85 5.74 -7.34 5.51
C SER A 85 6.11 -6.75 6.88
N SER A 86 7.40 -6.67 7.20
CA SER A 86 7.90 -6.03 8.43
C SER A 86 7.49 -4.55 8.52
N MET A 87 7.62 -3.80 7.42
CA MET A 87 7.21 -2.39 7.38
C MET A 87 5.70 -2.24 7.53
N VAL A 88 4.90 -3.08 6.87
CA VAL A 88 3.43 -3.08 7.01
C VAL A 88 3.03 -3.38 8.44
N GLU A 89 3.65 -4.36 9.09
CA GLU A 89 3.38 -4.69 10.49
C GLU A 89 3.61 -3.49 11.42
N LYS A 90 4.75 -2.80 11.27
CA LYS A 90 5.05 -1.58 12.05
C LYS A 90 4.03 -0.46 11.82
N VAL A 91 3.57 -0.28 10.58
CA VAL A 91 2.57 0.76 10.25
C VAL A 91 1.18 0.38 10.74
N LEU A 92 0.81 -0.90 10.74
CA LEU A 92 -0.45 -1.38 11.32
C LEU A 92 -0.44 -1.29 12.85
N GLN A 93 0.69 -1.54 13.51
CA GLN A 93 0.87 -1.27 14.94
C GLN A 93 0.71 0.23 15.24
N LEU A 94 1.31 1.11 14.43
CA LEU A 94 1.09 2.56 14.54
C LEU A 94 -0.39 2.92 14.35
N ALA A 95 -1.09 2.27 13.41
CA ALA A 95 -2.52 2.47 13.20
C ALA A 95 -3.34 2.05 14.43
N ALA A 96 -3.03 0.90 15.05
CA ALA A 96 -3.68 0.41 16.26
C ALA A 96 -3.52 1.40 17.43
N GLN A 97 -2.30 1.90 17.64
CA GLN A 97 -2.01 2.91 18.67
C GLN A 97 -2.78 4.23 18.48
N ASN A 98 -3.14 4.57 17.24
CA ASN A 98 -3.83 5.81 16.89
C ASN A 98 -5.34 5.63 16.65
N ARG A 99 -5.90 4.45 16.93
CA ARG A 99 -7.33 4.20 16.76
C ARG A 99 -8.17 4.85 17.85
N GLU A 100 -7.67 4.89 19.08
CA GLU A 100 -8.47 5.10 20.29
C GLU A 100 -8.88 6.55 20.56
N SER A 101 -8.59 7.51 19.68
CA SER A 101 -8.87 8.92 19.98
C SER A 101 -10.13 9.51 19.33
N ASP A 102 -10.99 8.73 18.65
CA ASP A 102 -12.22 9.25 18.01
C ASP A 102 -13.54 8.76 18.62
N SER A 103 -13.54 7.97 19.70
CA SER A 103 -14.76 7.45 20.33
C SER A 103 -15.38 8.35 21.41
N THR A 104 -14.98 9.63 21.54
CA THR A 104 -15.42 10.48 22.67
C THR A 104 -16.05 11.84 22.30
N LYS A 105 -16.53 12.06 21.08
CA LYS A 105 -17.20 13.34 20.71
C LYS A 105 -18.29 13.19 19.64
N ASP A 106 -19.51 12.84 20.06
CA ASP A 106 -20.77 13.57 19.73
C ASP A 106 -21.99 12.81 20.27
N SER A 107 -22.19 12.89 21.59
CA SER A 107 -23.46 12.56 22.22
C SER A 107 -23.77 13.68 23.20
N GLY A 108 -24.01 14.87 22.66
CA GLY A 108 -24.30 16.04 23.48
C GLY A 108 -24.67 17.24 22.64
N SER A 109 -25.91 17.68 22.80
CA SER A 109 -26.44 18.98 22.38
C SER A 109 -27.02 19.05 20.97
N GLY A 110 -28.23 18.50 20.81
CA GLY A 110 -29.06 18.70 19.63
C GLY A 110 -30.55 18.47 19.93
N ASP A 111 -31.21 19.57 20.27
CA ASP A 111 -32.63 19.84 20.02
C ASP A 111 -33.68 19.53 21.10
N GLU A 112 -34.56 20.50 21.24
CA GLU A 112 -35.55 20.74 22.28
C GLU A 112 -36.85 19.94 22.02
N ASN A 113 -37.66 19.75 23.08
CA ASN A 113 -39.06 19.29 23.08
C ASN A 113 -39.39 17.80 22.81
N LYS A 114 -39.53 17.01 23.90
CA LYS A 114 -40.83 16.41 24.32
C LYS A 114 -40.72 15.50 25.56
N PRO A 115 -41.71 15.47 26.48
CA PRO A 115 -41.73 14.58 27.63
C PRO A 115 -42.49 13.26 27.37
N GLN A 116 -42.13 12.24 28.16
CA GLN A 116 -42.78 10.91 28.35
C GLN A 116 -42.65 9.95 27.15
N GLU A 117 -42.10 8.74 27.29
CA GLU A 117 -42.61 7.62 28.10
C GLU A 117 -41.54 6.54 28.37
N LYS A 118 -41.76 5.75 29.43
CA LYS A 118 -40.89 4.69 29.97
C LYS A 118 -40.56 3.58 28.96
N ALA A 119 -39.29 3.15 28.89
CA ALA A 119 -38.91 1.73 28.80
C ALA A 119 -37.40 1.52 29.02
N ASN A 120 -37.11 0.75 30.07
CA ASN A 120 -35.95 -0.12 30.29
C ASN A 120 -34.51 0.43 30.25
N ALA A 121 -33.97 0.48 31.47
CA ALA A 121 -32.56 0.38 31.80
C ALA A 121 -31.91 -0.90 31.23
N THR A 122 -30.75 -0.72 30.60
CA THR A 122 -29.54 -1.55 30.79
C THR A 122 -28.36 -0.73 30.26
N ASP A 123 -27.85 0.15 31.13
CA ASP A 123 -26.47 0.62 31.13
C ASP A 123 -25.57 -0.60 31.39
N ASP A 124 -24.98 -1.20 30.35
CA ASP A 124 -23.74 -2.02 30.42
C ASP A 124 -23.22 -2.57 29.06
N VAL A 125 -23.70 -2.07 27.91
CA VAL A 125 -23.31 -2.62 26.59
C VAL A 125 -22.17 -1.83 25.91
N ALA A 126 -21.89 -0.60 26.35
CA ALA A 126 -20.89 0.25 25.70
C ALA A 126 -19.44 -0.26 25.84
N GLY A 127 -19.12 -0.97 26.93
CA GLY A 127 -17.79 -1.55 27.16
C GLY A 127 -17.52 -2.82 26.35
N ALA A 128 -18.52 -3.69 26.20
CA ALA A 128 -18.38 -4.94 25.45
C ALA A 128 -18.20 -4.69 23.94
N ASP A 129 -18.92 -3.72 23.38
CA ASP A 129 -18.77 -3.34 21.98
C ASP A 129 -17.42 -2.70 21.67
N ALA A 130 -16.86 -1.92 22.62
CA ALA A 130 -15.56 -1.29 22.43
C ALA A 130 -14.44 -2.34 22.42
N VAL A 131 -14.46 -3.30 23.36
CA VAL A 131 -13.48 -4.39 23.40
C VAL A 131 -13.60 -5.27 22.15
N SER A 132 -14.81 -5.68 21.77
CA SER A 132 -15.07 -6.45 20.54
C SER A 132 -14.54 -5.74 19.29
N LYS A 133 -14.72 -4.42 19.21
CA LYS A 133 -14.17 -3.61 18.12
C LYS A 133 -12.64 -3.56 18.14
N VAL A 134 -12.01 -3.45 19.31
CA VAL A 134 -10.53 -3.52 19.47
C VAL A 134 -9.99 -4.84 18.97
N ASP A 135 -10.58 -5.94 19.41
CA ASP A 135 -10.19 -7.28 18.99
C ASP A 135 -10.33 -7.45 17.47
N THR A 136 -11.47 -7.02 16.90
CA THR A 136 -11.71 -7.07 15.44
C THR A 136 -10.65 -6.29 14.65
N PHE A 137 -10.18 -5.15 15.15
CA PHE A 137 -9.19 -4.34 14.44
C PHE A 137 -7.80 -4.98 14.42
N VAL A 138 -7.41 -5.63 15.53
CA VAL A 138 -6.15 -6.36 15.62
C VAL A 138 -6.23 -7.61 14.74
N GLU A 139 -7.34 -8.34 14.78
CA GLU A 139 -7.61 -9.47 13.89
C GLU A 139 -7.54 -9.07 12.40
N ASP A 140 -8.13 -7.93 12.05
CA ASP A 140 -8.06 -7.37 10.69
C ASP A 140 -6.62 -7.04 10.27
N ASN A 141 -5.77 -6.57 11.19
CA ASN A 141 -4.35 -6.32 10.92
C ASN A 141 -3.62 -7.63 10.61
N ASP A 142 -3.85 -8.65 11.41
CA ASP A 142 -3.23 -9.97 11.24
C ASP A 142 -3.66 -10.60 9.92
N TYR A 143 -4.95 -10.50 9.57
CA TYR A 143 -5.47 -10.96 8.28
C TYR A 143 -4.80 -10.23 7.12
N VAL A 144 -4.64 -8.90 7.19
CA VAL A 144 -3.95 -8.14 6.13
C VAL A 144 -2.49 -8.58 5.98
N LEU A 145 -1.78 -8.85 7.08
CA LEU A 145 -0.41 -9.35 7.04
C LEU A 145 -0.32 -10.76 6.46
N GLU A 146 -1.25 -11.65 6.81
CA GLU A 146 -1.34 -12.98 6.24
C GLU A 146 -1.53 -12.90 4.71
N GLN A 147 -2.50 -12.11 4.24
CA GLN A 147 -2.77 -11.95 2.81
C GLN A 147 -1.60 -11.33 2.04
N LEU A 148 -0.82 -10.47 2.68
CA LEU A 148 0.42 -9.92 2.10
C LEU A 148 1.50 -11.00 1.94
N ARG A 149 1.70 -11.84 2.96
CA ARG A 149 2.70 -12.92 2.95
C ARG A 149 2.38 -14.01 1.92
N LEU A 150 1.13 -14.14 1.51
CA LEU A 150 0.69 -15.08 0.47
C LEU A 150 0.94 -14.58 -0.97
N GLN A 151 1.42 -13.34 -1.16
CA GLN A 151 1.65 -12.78 -2.49
C GLN A 151 2.90 -13.38 -3.16
N PRO A 152 2.76 -14.19 -4.24
CA PRO A 152 3.91 -14.89 -4.82
C PRO A 152 4.78 -13.97 -5.69
N TRP A 153 4.23 -12.84 -6.12
CA TRP A 153 4.85 -11.85 -7.01
C TRP A 153 4.54 -10.42 -6.55
N PRO A 154 5.32 -9.42 -7.01
CA PRO A 154 5.01 -8.01 -6.80
C PRO A 154 3.64 -7.65 -7.38
N PHE A 155 2.76 -7.05 -6.59
CA PHE A 155 1.41 -6.70 -7.02
C PHE A 155 1.29 -5.27 -7.54
N PHE A 156 0.26 -4.99 -8.34
CA PHE A 156 0.13 -3.72 -9.05
C PHE A 156 -0.08 -2.50 -8.12
N THR A 157 -0.60 -2.70 -6.91
CA THR A 157 -0.74 -1.62 -5.91
C THR A 157 0.50 -1.43 -5.04
N LEU A 158 1.57 -2.23 -5.25
CA LEU A 158 2.82 -2.10 -4.51
C LEU A 158 3.41 -0.68 -4.53
N PRO A 159 3.40 0.07 -5.66
CA PRO A 159 3.85 1.47 -5.63
C PRO A 159 3.08 2.30 -4.62
N ARG A 160 1.75 2.13 -4.58
CA ARG A 160 0.88 2.85 -3.65
C ARG A 160 1.10 2.42 -2.21
N LEU A 161 1.35 1.13 -1.97
CA LEU A 161 1.72 0.63 -0.65
C LEU A 161 3.03 1.27 -0.18
N CYS A 162 4.06 1.27 -1.01
CA CYS A 162 5.35 1.90 -0.71
C CYS A 162 5.21 3.40 -0.40
N GLU A 163 4.34 4.14 -1.10
CA GLU A 163 4.04 5.54 -0.77
C GLU A 163 3.44 5.70 0.63
N ILE A 164 2.51 4.82 1.01
CA ILE A 164 1.89 4.82 2.34
C ILE A 164 2.91 4.46 3.42
N LEU A 165 3.79 3.48 3.15
CA LEU A 165 4.84 3.08 4.07
C LEU A 165 5.87 4.19 4.27
N ALA A 166 6.18 4.95 3.22
CA ALA A 166 7.11 6.07 3.32
C ALA A 166 6.53 7.23 4.12
N ASP A 167 5.25 7.54 3.96
CA ASP A 167 4.59 8.55 4.78
C ASP A 167 3.15 8.14 5.15
N PRO A 168 2.98 7.49 6.31
CA PRO A 168 1.67 7.07 6.79
C PRO A 168 0.71 8.24 7.05
N TYR A 169 1.22 9.46 7.24
CA TYR A 169 0.43 10.63 7.63
C TYR A 169 -0.16 11.34 6.42
N LYS A 170 0.58 11.41 5.31
CA LYS A 170 0.27 12.20 4.10
C LYS A 170 -1.19 12.26 3.68
N TYR A 171 -1.90 11.13 3.74
CA TYR A 171 -3.31 11.03 3.36
C TYR A 171 -4.22 10.48 4.47
N ASN A 172 -3.65 10.09 5.61
CA ASN A 172 -4.38 9.41 6.68
C ASN A 172 -4.49 10.25 7.96
N SER A 173 -3.94 11.47 7.99
CA SER A 173 -4.17 12.40 9.09
C SER A 173 -5.36 13.35 8.86
N ILE A 174 -5.76 14.03 9.93
CA ILE A 174 -6.49 15.31 9.93
C ILE A 174 -5.74 16.22 10.90
N GLY A 175 -5.11 17.28 10.38
CA GLY A 175 -4.12 18.03 11.15
C GLY A 175 -2.96 17.12 11.57
N ASP A 176 -2.60 17.17 12.86
CA ASP A 176 -1.51 16.37 13.42
C ASP A 176 -1.95 14.97 13.88
N LYS A 177 -3.26 14.67 13.80
CA LYS A 177 -3.83 13.40 14.27
C LYS A 177 -3.88 12.37 13.16
N LEU A 178 -3.19 11.25 13.34
CA LEU A 178 -3.29 10.08 12.47
C LEU A 178 -4.63 9.36 12.70
N ARG A 179 -5.35 9.01 11.63
CA ARG A 179 -6.57 8.19 11.72
C ARG A 179 -6.21 6.73 11.50
N GLY A 180 -6.09 5.97 12.59
CA GLY A 180 -5.73 4.55 12.56
C GLY A 180 -6.60 3.73 11.60
N GLU A 181 -7.92 3.88 11.68
CA GLU A 181 -8.87 3.15 10.81
C GLU A 181 -8.71 3.48 9.33
N LYS A 182 -8.42 4.76 9.01
CA LYS A 182 -8.19 5.17 7.63
C LYS A 182 -6.89 4.58 7.08
N LEU A 183 -5.83 4.58 7.90
CA LEU A 183 -4.53 4.01 7.55
C LEU A 183 -4.64 2.50 7.32
N GLN A 184 -5.24 1.75 8.26
CA GLN A 184 -5.50 0.32 8.10
C GLN A 184 -6.32 0.04 6.83
N SER A 185 -7.39 0.79 6.59
CA SER A 185 -8.22 0.67 5.38
C SER A 185 -7.44 0.94 4.08
N ALA A 186 -6.50 1.88 4.10
CA ALA A 186 -5.65 2.17 2.94
C ALA A 186 -4.68 1.02 2.63
N ILE A 187 -4.03 0.46 3.66
CA ILE A 187 -3.15 -0.70 3.54
C ILE A 187 -3.94 -1.93 3.08
N ARG A 188 -5.06 -2.21 3.75
CA ARG A 188 -5.98 -3.31 3.41
C ARG A 188 -6.39 -3.26 1.94
N ARG A 189 -6.73 -2.07 1.41
CA ARG A 189 -7.06 -1.91 -0.01
C ARG A 189 -5.88 -2.21 -0.94
N CYS A 190 -4.66 -1.86 -0.56
CA CYS A 190 -3.49 -2.19 -1.39
C CYS A 190 -3.31 -3.72 -1.45
N VAL A 191 -3.31 -4.38 -0.30
CA VAL A 191 -3.05 -5.83 -0.20
C VAL A 191 -4.19 -6.66 -0.78
N LEU A 192 -5.44 -6.43 -0.34
CA LEU A 192 -6.55 -7.33 -0.68
C LEU A 192 -7.06 -7.18 -2.11
N VAL A 193 -6.95 -5.99 -2.71
CA VAL A 193 -7.32 -5.81 -4.14
C VAL A 193 -6.32 -6.53 -5.05
N SER A 194 -5.14 -6.85 -4.52
CA SER A 194 -4.07 -7.54 -5.23
C SER A 194 -4.07 -9.04 -5.05
N ALA A 195 -4.90 -9.58 -4.15
CA ALA A 195 -4.94 -11.00 -3.88
C ALA A 195 -5.28 -11.77 -5.16
N PRO A 196 -4.49 -12.79 -5.55
CA PRO A 196 -4.83 -13.62 -6.70
C PRO A 196 -6.20 -14.25 -6.46
N LEU A 197 -7.16 -13.93 -7.32
CA LEU A 197 -8.47 -14.56 -7.37
C LEU A 197 -8.25 -16.03 -7.75
N ASN A 198 -8.03 -16.90 -6.77
CA ASN A 198 -7.95 -18.35 -6.91
C ASN A 198 -6.93 -18.86 -7.95
N CYS A 199 -5.69 -19.08 -7.52
CA CYS A 199 -4.83 -20.07 -8.17
C CYS A 199 -5.27 -21.48 -7.76
N ASP A 200 -6.45 -21.88 -8.21
CA ASP A 200 -6.99 -23.23 -8.07
C ASP A 200 -6.89 -23.95 -9.42
N VAL A 201 -5.67 -24.14 -9.92
CA VAL A 201 -5.32 -25.13 -10.97
C VAL A 201 -3.91 -25.69 -10.70
N ARG A 202 -3.71 -26.24 -9.50
CA ARG A 202 -2.68 -27.26 -9.26
C ARG A 202 -3.40 -28.56 -8.94
N ASN A 203 -3.76 -29.29 -9.99
CA ASN A 203 -3.83 -30.75 -10.03
C ASN A 203 -4.23 -31.19 -11.44
N ASN A 204 -3.24 -31.33 -12.32
CA ASN A 204 -3.31 -32.35 -13.35
C ASN A 204 -2.00 -33.11 -13.34
N SER A 205 -1.90 -34.01 -12.36
CA SER A 205 -0.97 -35.14 -12.38
C SER A 205 -1.41 -36.08 -13.51
N SER A 206 -0.64 -36.10 -14.60
CA SER A 206 -0.46 -37.23 -15.52
C SER A 206 0.81 -37.04 -16.33
#